data_AF-A0A4R5A773-F1
#
_entry.id   AF-A0A4R5A773-F1
#
_cell.length_a   1.000
_cell.length_b   1.000
_cell.length_c   1.000
_cell.angle_alpha   90.00
_cell.angle_beta   90.00
_cell.angle_gamma   90.00
#
_symmetry.space_group_name_H-M   'P 1'
#
loop_
_entity.id
_entity.type
_entity.pdbx_description
1 polymer ?
#
loop_
_entity_poly.entity_id
_entity_poly.type
_entity_poly.pdbx_seq_one_letter_code
_entity_poly.pdbx_strand_id
1 'polypeptide(L)'
;MPVEVEPDGAVVDDEQRPRGVGVRGIGVVGEPGVEDLDQPGHVGTPGPDRRAGGGEHAIPLSAVGLAAAWDLAVGHRLITYKTRGGRSAHAGAVTDEIRFATKIAVLLADDLAVWQRLNVTAFLVSGVAATSPELIGEPYEDADGTGYLPMFGQPVLVFAGDAAVLTAAHGRALDRGLRPAIFTRELFGTGNDRDNRAAVAAVKRADLDLVGLAVHGPKNAVDKIVKGAQLHR
;
A
#
# COMPACT_ATOMS: atom_id res chain seq x y z
N MET A 1 34.45 -40.81 -32.61
CA MET A 1 33.18 -40.20 -33.04
C MET A 1 32.78 -39.19 -31.97
N PRO A 2 32.49 -37.93 -32.33
CA PRO A 2 32.26 -36.85 -31.38
C PRO A 2 30.90 -37.03 -30.67
N VAL A 3 30.85 -36.67 -29.39
CA VAL A 3 29.63 -36.68 -28.56
C VAL A 3 28.85 -35.42 -28.86
N GLU A 4 27.62 -35.60 -29.34
CA GLU A 4 26.66 -34.53 -29.60
C GLU A 4 25.88 -34.26 -28.30
N VAL A 5 25.86 -33.00 -27.84
CA VAL A 5 25.10 -32.58 -26.66
C VAL A 5 23.77 -32.04 -27.14
N GLU A 6 22.69 -32.74 -26.79
CA GLU A 6 21.31 -32.32 -27.00
C GLU A 6 20.93 -31.27 -25.93
N PRO A 7 20.37 -30.10 -26.30
CA PRO A 7 19.96 -29.10 -25.32
C PRO A 7 18.62 -29.47 -24.68
N ASP A 8 18.62 -29.67 -23.37
CA ASP A 8 17.42 -29.88 -22.58
C ASP A 8 16.60 -28.58 -22.45
N GLY A 9 15.28 -28.75 -22.39
CA GLY A 9 14.27 -27.71 -22.60
C GLY A 9 14.30 -26.51 -21.64
N ALA A 10 13.64 -25.45 -22.08
CA ALA A 10 13.56 -24.14 -21.45
C ALA A 10 13.16 -24.17 -19.95
N VAL A 11 14.01 -23.58 -19.11
CA VAL A 11 13.62 -22.98 -17.83
C VAL A 11 13.84 -21.48 -17.99
N VAL A 12 12.75 -20.73 -18.17
CA VAL A 12 12.79 -19.26 -18.13
C VAL A 12 12.85 -18.89 -16.65
N ASP A 13 14.00 -18.40 -16.23
CA ASP A 13 14.25 -17.89 -14.88
C ASP A 13 13.51 -16.55 -14.69
N ASP A 14 12.50 -16.54 -13.81
CA ASP A 14 11.67 -15.38 -13.44
C ASP A 14 12.40 -14.39 -12.49
N GLU A 15 13.70 -14.58 -12.19
CA GLU A 15 14.46 -13.74 -11.25
C GLU A 15 15.32 -12.62 -11.87
N GLN A 16 14.82 -11.91 -12.89
CA GLN A 16 15.42 -10.61 -13.25
C GLN A 16 14.94 -9.49 -12.30
N ARG A 17 15.44 -9.54 -11.06
CA ARG A 17 15.43 -8.39 -10.13
C ARG A 17 16.30 -7.26 -10.70
N PRO A 18 15.85 -5.98 -10.70
CA PRO A 18 16.76 -4.87 -10.96
C PRO A 18 17.85 -4.79 -9.89
N ARG A 19 19.10 -4.61 -10.34
CA ARG A 19 20.30 -4.52 -9.49
C ARG A 19 20.17 -3.37 -8.48
N GLY A 20 20.60 -3.64 -7.24
CA GLY A 20 20.30 -2.86 -6.05
C GLY A 20 20.58 -1.35 -6.13
N VAL A 21 19.60 -0.58 -5.65
CA VAL A 21 19.79 0.80 -5.23
C VAL A 21 20.50 0.77 -3.88
N GLY A 22 21.76 1.21 -3.84
CA GLY A 22 22.53 1.32 -2.61
C GLY A 22 21.95 2.42 -1.71
N VAL A 23 21.36 2.04 -0.59
CA VAL A 23 20.97 2.97 0.48
C VAL A 23 22.23 3.26 1.31
N ARG A 24 22.74 4.50 1.26
CA ARG A 24 23.71 4.99 2.25
C ARG A 24 22.96 5.21 3.56
N GLY A 25 23.46 4.62 4.64
CA GLY A 25 22.85 4.69 5.97
C GLY A 25 22.63 6.14 6.43
N ILE A 26 21.45 6.40 6.97
CA ILE A 26 21.12 7.61 7.70
C ILE A 26 21.64 7.40 9.12
N GLY A 27 22.60 8.22 9.55
CA GLY A 27 23.17 8.16 10.90
C GLY A 27 22.16 8.64 11.95
N VAL A 28 21.94 7.81 12.97
CA VAL A 28 21.33 8.24 14.24
C VAL A 28 22.47 8.71 15.13
N VAL A 29 22.48 9.99 15.50
CA VAL A 29 23.45 10.55 16.44
C VAL A 29 22.88 10.49 17.85
N GLY A 30 23.62 9.87 18.77
CA GLY A 30 23.37 9.97 20.20
C GLY A 30 23.87 8.75 20.96
N GLU A 31 25.17 8.71 21.27
CA GLU A 31 25.81 8.14 22.48
C GLU A 31 27.32 8.52 22.40
N PRO A 32 28.00 8.83 23.53
CA PRO A 32 29.24 9.57 23.55
C PRO A 32 30.48 8.67 23.40
N GLY A 33 31.42 9.09 22.56
CA GLY A 33 32.78 8.54 22.53
C GLY A 33 33.18 7.93 21.19
N VAL A 34 33.33 8.77 20.16
CA VAL A 34 34.19 8.48 19.00
C VAL A 34 34.89 9.77 18.60
N GLU A 35 36.22 9.74 18.58
CA GLU A 35 37.09 10.83 18.15
C GLU A 35 36.94 11.08 16.63
N ASP A 36 36.85 12.36 16.27
CA ASP A 36 36.66 12.86 14.91
C ASP A 36 38.03 12.95 14.20
N LEU A 37 38.26 12.10 13.20
CA LEU A 37 39.49 12.05 12.40
C LEU A 37 39.22 12.61 10.99
N ASP A 38 39.03 13.94 10.86
CA ASP A 38 39.43 14.71 9.67
C ASP A 38 39.15 16.22 9.81
N GLN A 39 39.96 16.96 10.58
CA GLN A 39 40.17 18.38 10.30
C GLN A 39 41.67 18.76 10.31
N PRO A 40 42.14 19.48 9.27
CA PRO A 40 43.55 19.84 9.16
C PRO A 40 43.89 21.10 9.95
N GLY A 41 44.86 20.97 10.86
CA GLY A 41 45.87 21.98 11.22
C GLY A 41 45.42 23.28 11.89
N HIS A 42 45.75 23.45 13.18
CA HIS A 42 46.61 24.55 13.64
C HIS A 42 47.11 24.33 15.08
N VAL A 43 48.41 24.58 15.24
CA VAL A 43 49.19 24.51 16.49
C VAL A 43 48.92 25.76 17.35
N GLY A 44 48.68 25.58 18.66
CA GLY A 44 48.67 26.66 19.66
C GLY A 44 48.57 26.14 21.10
N THR A 45 49.47 26.61 21.97
CA THR A 45 49.77 26.20 23.36
C THR A 45 48.75 26.67 24.42
N PRO A 46 48.78 26.13 25.67
CA PRO A 46 47.69 26.26 26.65
C PRO A 46 47.83 27.45 27.64
N GLY A 47 46.69 27.93 28.16
CA GLY A 47 46.61 28.86 29.30
C GLY A 47 45.18 28.96 29.89
N PRO A 48 44.99 29.35 31.18
CA PRO A 48 43.92 28.83 32.04
C PRO A 48 42.77 29.80 32.41
N ASP A 49 41.74 29.21 33.03
CA ASP A 49 40.69 29.77 33.91
C ASP A 49 39.64 30.77 33.36
N ARG A 50 38.35 30.38 33.47
CA ARG A 50 37.36 31.07 34.34
C ARG A 50 36.01 30.35 34.49
N ARG A 51 35.46 30.53 35.69
CA ARG A 51 34.24 29.98 36.31
C ARG A 51 32.92 30.55 35.73
N ALA A 52 31.82 29.79 35.87
CA ALA A 52 30.69 30.09 36.78
C ALA A 52 29.29 29.74 36.23
N GLY A 53 28.47 29.12 37.10
CA GLY A 53 26.98 29.16 37.13
C GLY A 53 26.28 28.11 36.25
N GLY A 54 25.35 27.27 36.71
CA GLY A 54 24.48 27.28 37.90
C GLY A 54 23.04 27.04 37.42
N GLY A 55 22.35 26.06 37.99
CA GLY A 55 20.90 25.89 37.79
C GLY A 55 20.43 24.44 37.67
N GLU A 56 20.23 23.79 38.81
CA GLU A 56 19.39 22.60 38.96
C GLU A 56 17.93 22.92 38.59
N HIS A 57 17.21 21.98 37.98
CA HIS A 57 15.84 21.64 38.36
C HIS A 57 15.45 20.27 37.77
N ALA A 58 15.44 19.26 38.65
CA ALA A 58 14.72 18.01 38.45
C ALA A 58 13.49 18.03 39.36
N ILE A 59 12.31 17.68 38.83
CA ILE A 59 11.17 17.19 39.64
C ILE A 59 10.48 16.05 38.86
N PRO A 60 10.04 14.96 39.55
CA PRO A 60 9.82 13.64 38.95
C PRO A 60 8.33 13.29 38.72
N LEU A 61 8.12 12.17 38.02
CA LEU A 61 6.83 11.50 37.80
C LEU A 61 6.22 10.96 39.11
N SER A 62 4.95 11.29 39.37
CA SER A 62 4.03 10.38 40.06
C SER A 62 2.54 10.66 39.77
N ALA A 63 1.86 9.56 39.39
CA ALA A 63 0.53 9.10 39.80
C ALA A 63 -0.74 9.95 39.59
N VAL A 64 -1.65 9.47 38.72
CA VAL A 64 -3.10 9.23 38.94
C VAL A 64 -3.51 8.17 37.87
N GLY A 65 -4.27 7.09 38.07
CA GLY A 65 -5.17 6.68 39.14
C GLY A 65 -6.59 6.41 38.59
N LEU A 66 -6.87 5.15 38.21
CA LEU A 66 -8.15 4.43 38.16
C LEU A 66 -9.29 4.75 37.12
N ALA A 67 -9.59 3.68 36.38
CA ALA A 67 -10.89 2.97 36.27
C ALA A 67 -12.03 3.50 35.36
N ALA A 68 -12.46 2.65 34.42
CA ALA A 68 -13.86 2.22 34.31
C ALA A 68 -14.01 0.97 33.41
N ALA A 69 -14.71 -0.01 33.97
CA ALA A 69 -15.10 -1.32 33.43
C ALA A 69 -15.85 -1.28 32.09
N TRP A 70 -15.49 -2.16 31.15
CA TRP A 70 -16.38 -2.65 30.10
C TRP A 70 -16.15 -4.15 29.92
N ASP A 71 -16.93 -4.94 30.66
CA ASP A 71 -17.09 -6.38 30.44
C ASP A 71 -18.55 -6.60 29.99
N LEU A 72 -18.74 -6.69 28.68
CA LEU A 72 -19.94 -7.26 28.07
C LEU A 72 -19.51 -8.06 26.84
N ALA A 73 -19.49 -9.37 27.03
CA ALA A 73 -19.37 -10.36 25.99
C ALA A 73 -20.38 -10.11 24.86
N VAL A 74 -19.87 -9.90 23.65
CA VAL A 74 -20.62 -10.20 22.42
C VAL A 74 -19.72 -11.06 21.54
N GLY A 75 -20.05 -12.36 21.47
CA GLY A 75 -19.43 -13.28 20.53
C GLY A 75 -19.82 -12.92 19.10
N HIS A 76 -19.03 -12.07 18.44
CA HIS A 76 -19.18 -11.79 17.02
C HIS A 76 -18.49 -12.87 16.21
N ARG A 77 -19.29 -13.81 15.69
CA ARG A 77 -18.86 -14.77 14.68
C ARG A 77 -18.56 -13.98 13.39
N LEU A 78 -17.29 -13.95 12.96
CA LEU A 78 -16.92 -13.34 11.67
C LEU A 78 -17.62 -14.08 10.53
N ILE A 79 -18.52 -13.39 9.83
CA ILE A 79 -19.04 -13.84 8.54
C ILE A 79 -18.02 -13.45 7.48
N THR A 80 -17.28 -14.45 6.98
CA THR A 80 -16.31 -14.30 5.90
C THR A 80 -17.01 -14.11 4.56
N TYR A 81 -16.57 -13.13 3.76
CA TYR A 81 -17.08 -12.86 2.41
C TYR A 81 -16.48 -13.76 1.32
N LYS A 82 -15.64 -14.73 1.70
CA LYS A 82 -14.95 -15.60 0.73
C LYS A 82 -15.76 -16.87 0.42
N THR A 83 -16.22 -16.91 -0.82
CA THR A 83 -16.60 -18.10 -1.61
C THR A 83 -17.94 -18.77 -1.24
N ARG A 84 -18.88 -18.68 -2.17
CA ARG A 84 -20.17 -19.39 -2.15
C ARG A 84 -19.93 -20.89 -2.33
N GLY A 85 -20.20 -21.70 -1.31
CA GLY A 85 -20.21 -23.15 -1.40
C GLY A 85 -20.88 -23.81 -0.19
N GLY A 86 -22.05 -24.41 -0.41
CA GLY A 86 -22.68 -25.32 0.55
C GLY A 86 -23.95 -24.77 1.22
N ARG A 87 -25.11 -25.24 0.75
CA ARG A 87 -26.38 -25.12 1.49
C ARG A 87 -26.25 -25.96 2.77
N SER A 88 -26.30 -25.33 3.93
CA SER A 88 -26.69 -26.02 5.17
C SER A 88 -27.89 -25.29 5.77
N ALA A 89 -28.97 -26.03 5.94
CA ALA A 89 -30.24 -25.54 6.48
C ALA A 89 -30.12 -25.38 8.00
N HIS A 90 -29.99 -24.14 8.46
CA HIS A 90 -30.36 -23.77 9.83
C HIS A 90 -31.39 -22.66 9.76
N ALA A 91 -32.61 -23.01 10.20
CA ALA A 91 -33.73 -22.11 10.32
C ALA A 91 -33.45 -21.04 11.39
N GLY A 92 -33.80 -19.80 11.07
CA GLY A 92 -34.09 -18.77 12.08
C GLY A 92 -32.92 -17.92 12.57
N ALA A 93 -32.13 -17.34 11.66
CA ALA A 93 -31.44 -16.07 11.93
C ALA A 93 -31.47 -15.26 10.64
N VAL A 94 -32.08 -14.07 10.68
CA VAL A 94 -31.86 -13.07 9.64
C VAL A 94 -30.41 -12.65 9.81
N THR A 95 -29.50 -13.30 9.08
CA THR A 95 -28.14 -12.79 8.94
C THR A 95 -28.28 -11.50 8.16
N ASP A 96 -28.07 -10.37 8.81
CA ASP A 96 -27.93 -9.10 8.13
C ASP A 96 -26.69 -9.24 7.23
N GLU A 97 -26.91 -9.62 5.98
CA GLU A 97 -25.85 -9.76 5.00
C GLU A 97 -25.24 -8.37 4.87
N ILE A 98 -23.97 -8.21 5.26
CA ILE A 98 -23.30 -6.91 5.18
C ILE A 98 -23.27 -6.49 3.71
N ARG A 99 -24.20 -5.62 3.31
CA ARG A 99 -24.35 -5.10 1.96
C ARG A 99 -23.73 -3.72 1.89
N PHE A 100 -22.61 -3.60 1.20
CA PHE A 100 -22.01 -2.29 0.92
C PHE A 100 -22.74 -1.59 -0.22
N ALA A 101 -23.17 -0.34 0.03
CA ALA A 101 -23.75 0.52 -1.00
C ALA A 101 -22.70 1.00 -2.02
N THR A 102 -21.45 1.07 -1.60
CA THR A 102 -20.29 1.41 -2.44
C THR A 102 -19.45 0.17 -2.75
N LYS A 103 -18.48 0.34 -3.65
CA LYS A 103 -17.59 -0.73 -4.11
C LYS A 103 -16.21 -0.15 -4.35
N ILE A 104 -15.16 -0.89 -3.97
CA ILE A 104 -13.79 -0.63 -4.38
C ILE A 104 -13.42 -1.64 -5.46
N ALA A 105 -12.95 -1.16 -6.61
CA ALA A 105 -12.47 -2.00 -7.70
C ALA A 105 -11.09 -1.56 -8.17
N VAL A 106 -10.22 -2.54 -8.39
CA VAL A 106 -8.92 -2.40 -9.05
C VAL A 106 -9.00 -3.14 -10.38
N LEU A 107 -8.56 -2.50 -11.46
CA LEU A 107 -8.44 -3.11 -12.78
C LEU A 107 -6.97 -3.05 -13.20
N LEU A 108 -6.41 -4.19 -13.57
CA LEU A 108 -5.00 -4.34 -13.98
C LEU A 108 -4.92 -4.79 -15.44
N ALA A 109 -3.84 -4.42 -16.12
CA ALA A 109 -3.52 -5.00 -17.41
C ALA A 109 -3.19 -6.50 -17.26
N ASP A 110 -3.68 -7.31 -18.19
CA ASP A 110 -3.56 -8.77 -18.16
C ASP A 110 -2.16 -9.27 -18.57
N ASP A 111 -1.39 -8.45 -19.27
CA ASP A 111 -0.03 -8.71 -19.75
C ASP A 111 1.08 -8.46 -18.72
N LEU A 112 0.76 -7.95 -17.54
CA LEU A 112 1.76 -7.66 -16.50
C LEU A 112 2.36 -8.94 -15.90
N ALA A 113 3.61 -8.87 -15.42
CA ALA A 113 4.14 -9.90 -14.53
C ALA A 113 3.41 -9.89 -13.17
N VAL A 114 3.43 -11.00 -12.43
CA VAL A 114 2.74 -11.11 -11.13
C VAL A 114 3.24 -10.05 -10.14
N TRP A 115 4.55 -9.84 -10.04
CA TRP A 115 5.10 -8.83 -9.14
C TRP A 115 4.68 -7.41 -9.52
N GLN A 116 4.55 -7.10 -10.82
CA GLN A 116 4.05 -5.81 -11.30
C GLN A 116 2.60 -5.60 -10.88
N ARG A 117 1.74 -6.62 -11.04
CA ARG A 117 0.34 -6.57 -10.59
C ARG A 117 0.22 -6.25 -9.09
N LEU A 118 1.03 -6.89 -8.26
CA LEU A 118 1.06 -6.64 -6.82
C LEU A 118 1.50 -5.21 -6.49
N ASN A 119 2.57 -4.74 -7.14
CA ASN A 119 3.08 -3.38 -6.97
C ASN A 119 2.04 -2.33 -7.38
N VAL A 120 1.48 -2.46 -8.59
CA VAL A 120 0.46 -1.56 -9.12
C VAL A 120 -0.76 -1.55 -8.20
N THR A 121 -1.22 -2.71 -7.74
CA THR A 121 -2.35 -2.79 -6.79
C THR A 121 -2.06 -2.01 -5.52
N ALA A 122 -0.87 -2.18 -4.91
CA ALA A 122 -0.49 -1.49 -3.69
C ALA A 122 -0.50 0.04 -3.85
N PHE A 123 0.04 0.57 -4.95
CA PHE A 123 0.00 2.00 -5.25
C PHE A 123 -1.41 2.52 -5.52
N LEU A 124 -2.22 1.77 -6.25
CA LEU A 124 -3.58 2.21 -6.60
C LEU A 124 -4.48 2.28 -5.37
N VAL A 125 -4.43 1.27 -4.49
CA VAL A 125 -5.28 1.25 -3.30
C VAL A 125 -4.82 2.23 -2.22
N SER A 126 -3.53 2.60 -2.19
CA SER A 126 -3.06 3.66 -1.28
C SER A 126 -3.69 5.01 -1.64
N GLY A 127 -3.83 5.32 -2.93
CA GLY A 127 -4.55 6.50 -3.41
C GLY A 127 -6.01 6.51 -2.97
N VAL A 128 -6.71 5.37 -3.07
CA VAL A 128 -8.11 5.24 -2.62
C VAL A 128 -8.23 5.44 -1.10
N ALA A 129 -7.38 4.77 -0.32
CA ALA A 129 -7.37 4.87 1.14
C ALA A 129 -7.12 6.30 1.62
N ALA A 130 -6.16 7.00 1.00
CA ALA A 130 -5.78 8.35 1.38
C ALA A 130 -6.87 9.41 1.10
N THR A 131 -7.78 9.15 0.16
CA THR A 131 -8.82 10.10 -0.23
C THR A 131 -10.22 9.76 0.30
N SER A 132 -10.39 8.60 0.94
CA SER A 132 -11.67 8.14 1.46
C SER A 132 -11.49 7.52 2.85
N PRO A 133 -11.23 8.33 3.89
CA PRO A 133 -10.99 7.86 5.26
C PRO A 133 -12.13 7.01 5.82
N GLU A 134 -13.37 7.25 5.37
CA GLU A 134 -14.55 6.47 5.73
C GLU A 134 -14.51 5.00 5.29
N LEU A 135 -13.55 4.63 4.44
CA LEU A 135 -13.34 3.25 4.01
C LEU A 135 -12.43 2.47 4.96
N ILE A 136 -11.69 3.16 5.80
CA ILE A 136 -10.76 2.57 6.74
C ILE A 136 -11.53 2.15 7.99
N GLY A 137 -11.40 0.89 8.38
CA GLY A 137 -12.00 0.35 9.60
C GLY A 137 -11.21 0.70 10.85
N GLU A 138 -11.46 -0.05 11.91
CA GLU A 138 -10.74 0.11 13.18
C GLU A 138 -9.36 -0.57 13.17
N PRO A 139 -8.42 -0.12 14.01
CA PRO A 139 -7.17 -0.84 14.25
C PRO A 139 -7.45 -2.29 14.63
N TYR A 140 -6.60 -3.18 14.15
CA TYR A 140 -6.69 -4.60 14.47
C TYR A 140 -5.93 -4.83 15.77
N GLU A 141 -6.38 -5.77 16.59
CA GLU A 141 -5.72 -6.18 17.83
C GLU A 141 -5.62 -7.70 17.83
N ASP A 142 -4.46 -8.26 18.16
CA ASP A 142 -4.35 -9.70 18.41
C ASP A 142 -4.86 -10.07 19.81
N ALA A 143 -4.88 -11.35 20.12
CA ALA A 143 -5.36 -11.83 21.41
C ALA A 143 -4.46 -11.42 22.61
N ASP A 144 -3.24 -10.94 22.33
CA ASP A 144 -2.27 -10.52 23.35
C ASP A 144 -2.30 -8.99 23.57
N GLY A 145 -3.16 -8.27 22.84
CA GLY A 145 -3.29 -6.80 22.93
C GLY A 145 -2.31 -6.03 22.02
N THR A 146 -1.62 -6.69 21.08
CA THR A 146 -0.76 -6.01 20.11
C THR A 146 -1.62 -5.33 19.05
N GLY A 147 -1.49 -4.01 18.92
CA GLY A 147 -2.18 -3.23 17.90
C GLY A 147 -1.52 -3.29 16.51
N TYR A 148 -2.35 -3.35 15.47
CA TYR A 148 -1.96 -3.30 14.06
C TYR A 148 -2.74 -2.20 13.32
N LEU A 149 -2.24 -1.82 12.15
CA LEU A 149 -2.87 -0.79 11.33
C LEU A 149 -4.30 -1.17 10.91
N PRO A 150 -5.22 -0.20 10.87
CA PRO A 150 -6.52 -0.42 10.26
C PRO A 150 -6.39 -0.65 8.74
N MET A 151 -7.33 -1.38 8.17
CA MET A 151 -7.42 -1.68 6.73
C MET A 151 -8.80 -1.34 6.20
N PHE A 152 -9.04 -1.53 4.89
CA PHE A 152 -10.37 -1.33 4.32
C PHE A 152 -11.44 -2.17 5.04
N GLY A 153 -12.50 -1.51 5.50
CA GLY A 153 -13.67 -2.16 6.10
C GLY A 153 -14.59 -2.85 5.09
N GLN A 154 -14.32 -2.70 3.78
CA GLN A 154 -15.04 -3.38 2.70
C GLN A 154 -14.07 -4.08 1.73
N PRO A 155 -14.52 -5.12 1.01
CA PRO A 155 -13.66 -5.84 0.06
C PRO A 155 -13.17 -4.97 -1.09
N VAL A 156 -11.92 -5.20 -1.51
CA VAL A 156 -11.36 -4.71 -2.78
C VAL A 156 -11.50 -5.82 -3.82
N LEU A 157 -12.21 -5.55 -4.91
CA LEU A 157 -12.37 -6.49 -6.02
C LEU A 157 -11.35 -6.19 -7.12
N VAL A 158 -10.52 -7.19 -7.45
CA VAL A 158 -9.46 -7.06 -8.45
C VAL A 158 -9.91 -7.70 -9.75
N PHE A 159 -9.73 -6.97 -10.85
CA PHE A 159 -10.08 -7.36 -12.20
C PHE A 159 -8.86 -7.27 -13.12
N ALA A 160 -8.91 -8.01 -14.23
CA ALA A 160 -7.95 -7.94 -15.31
C ALA A 160 -8.64 -7.68 -16.65
N GLY A 161 -7.94 -7.01 -17.57
CA GLY A 161 -8.37 -6.83 -18.95
C GLY A 161 -7.28 -6.16 -19.79
N ASP A 162 -7.48 -6.19 -21.10
CA ASP A 162 -6.54 -5.59 -22.05
C ASP A 162 -6.54 -4.03 -21.99
N ALA A 163 -5.64 -3.41 -22.76
CA ALA A 163 -5.51 -1.96 -22.85
C ALA A 163 -6.80 -1.24 -23.30
N ALA A 164 -7.63 -1.88 -24.13
CA ALA A 164 -8.89 -1.30 -24.57
C ALA A 164 -9.92 -1.27 -23.43
N VAL A 165 -9.98 -2.33 -22.61
CA VAL A 165 -10.80 -2.39 -21.40
C VAL A 165 -10.37 -1.31 -20.39
N LEU A 166 -9.07 -1.14 -20.15
CA LEU A 166 -8.54 -0.09 -19.27
C LEU A 166 -8.88 1.32 -19.76
N THR A 167 -8.66 1.60 -21.05
CA THR A 167 -8.99 2.90 -21.66
C THR A 167 -10.48 3.21 -21.53
N ALA A 168 -11.34 2.22 -21.83
CA ALA A 168 -12.78 2.37 -21.70
C ALA A 168 -13.22 2.56 -20.24
N ALA A 169 -12.63 1.83 -19.29
CA ALA A 169 -12.91 1.98 -17.87
C ALA A 169 -12.51 3.36 -17.34
N HIS A 170 -11.33 3.86 -17.74
CA HIS A 170 -10.86 5.19 -17.41
C HIS A 170 -11.82 6.28 -17.93
N GLY A 171 -12.22 6.23 -19.21
CA GLY A 171 -13.21 7.16 -19.77
C GLY A 171 -14.54 7.12 -19.02
N ARG A 172 -15.08 5.92 -18.79
CA ARG A 172 -16.33 5.73 -18.04
C ARG A 172 -16.29 6.26 -16.62
N ALA A 173 -15.14 6.17 -15.94
CA ALA A 173 -14.97 6.69 -14.59
C ALA A 173 -15.07 8.21 -14.59
N LEU A 174 -14.35 8.87 -15.50
CA LEU A 174 -14.37 10.33 -15.64
C LEU A 174 -15.74 10.85 -16.07
N ASP A 175 -16.41 10.19 -17.04
CA ASP A 175 -17.76 10.56 -17.48
C ASP A 175 -18.81 10.48 -16.35
N ARG A 176 -18.53 9.68 -15.32
CA ARG A 176 -19.37 9.53 -14.12
C ARG A 176 -18.94 10.46 -12.97
N GLY A 177 -17.98 11.36 -13.21
CA GLY A 177 -17.46 12.28 -12.20
C GLY A 177 -16.59 11.62 -11.13
N LEU A 178 -16.15 10.38 -11.33
CA LEU A 178 -15.22 9.71 -10.41
C LEU A 178 -13.78 10.04 -10.80
N ARG A 179 -12.92 10.17 -9.79
CA ARG A 179 -11.48 10.39 -9.95
C ARG A 179 -10.75 9.07 -9.68
N PRO A 180 -10.35 8.31 -10.72
CA PRO A 180 -9.61 7.07 -10.51
C PRO A 180 -8.18 7.36 -10.04
N ALA A 181 -7.65 6.48 -9.18
CA ALA A 181 -6.20 6.31 -9.09
C ALA A 181 -5.74 5.60 -10.37
N ILE A 182 -4.60 6.01 -10.92
CA ILE A 182 -4.06 5.46 -12.18
C ILE A 182 -2.60 5.07 -12.02
N PHE A 183 -2.19 4.08 -12.80
CA PHE A 183 -0.79 3.69 -12.97
C PHE A 183 -0.55 3.50 -14.47
N THR A 184 0.38 4.25 -15.05
CA THR A 184 0.78 4.10 -16.45
C THR A 184 2.09 3.31 -16.56
N ARG A 185 2.35 2.69 -17.70
CA ARG A 185 3.51 1.81 -17.90
C ARG A 185 4.84 2.52 -17.62
N GLU A 186 4.93 3.81 -17.93
CA GLU A 186 6.12 4.63 -17.74
C GLU A 186 6.56 4.72 -16.27
N LEU A 187 5.63 4.59 -15.31
CA LEU A 187 5.94 4.69 -13.88
C LEU A 187 6.88 3.58 -13.41
N PHE A 188 6.90 2.43 -14.09
CA PHE A 188 7.88 1.37 -13.79
C PHE A 188 9.33 1.81 -14.07
N GLY A 189 9.53 2.81 -14.92
CA GLY A 189 10.85 3.34 -15.28
C GLY A 189 11.32 4.50 -14.40
N THR A 190 10.50 4.98 -13.45
CA THR A 190 10.89 6.09 -12.57
C THR A 190 11.24 5.61 -11.16
N GLY A 191 11.90 6.47 -10.37
CA GLY A 191 12.34 6.15 -9.01
C GLY A 191 11.64 6.92 -7.88
N ASN A 192 10.75 7.87 -8.17
CA ASN A 192 10.11 8.69 -7.13
C ASN A 192 8.77 9.32 -7.58
N ASP A 193 7.97 9.79 -6.62
CA ASP A 193 6.66 10.41 -6.88
C ASP A 193 6.72 11.62 -7.82
N ARG A 194 7.72 12.50 -7.65
CA ARG A 194 7.82 13.70 -8.48
C ARG A 194 7.98 13.33 -9.95
N ASP A 195 8.83 12.36 -10.24
CA ASP A 195 9.10 11.90 -11.61
C ASP A 195 7.91 11.09 -12.15
N ASN A 196 7.24 10.27 -11.32
CA ASN A 196 5.97 9.62 -11.67
C ASN A 196 4.91 10.64 -12.11
N ARG A 197 4.68 11.69 -11.31
CA ARG A 197 3.69 12.72 -11.63
C ARG A 197 4.08 13.52 -12.87
N ALA A 198 5.37 13.81 -13.06
CA ALA A 198 5.86 14.47 -14.26
C ALA A 198 5.64 13.61 -15.52
N ALA A 199 5.88 12.30 -15.44
CA ALA A 199 5.64 11.37 -16.54
C ALA A 199 4.16 11.35 -16.95
N VAL A 200 3.22 11.26 -16.00
CA VAL A 200 1.78 11.33 -16.29
C VAL A 200 1.40 12.69 -16.87
N ALA A 201 1.91 13.79 -16.32
CA ALA A 201 1.58 15.15 -16.76
C ALA A 201 2.05 15.47 -18.19
N ALA A 202 3.06 14.76 -18.69
CA ALA A 202 3.60 14.94 -20.03
C ALA A 202 2.71 14.32 -21.13
N VAL A 203 1.77 13.44 -20.77
CA VAL A 203 0.97 12.65 -21.71
C VAL A 203 -0.48 13.13 -21.70
N LYS A 204 -1.07 13.28 -22.88
CA LYS A 204 -2.49 13.63 -22.97
C LYS A 204 -3.33 12.47 -22.45
N ARG A 205 -4.49 12.79 -21.88
CA ARG A 205 -5.45 11.80 -21.35
C ARG A 205 -5.72 10.62 -22.31
N ALA A 206 -5.88 10.90 -23.61
CA ALA A 206 -6.20 9.91 -24.62
C ALA A 206 -5.01 8.99 -24.98
N ASP A 207 -3.80 9.42 -24.64
CA ASP A 207 -2.54 8.76 -25.00
C ASP A 207 -1.90 8.03 -23.81
N LEU A 208 -2.58 7.98 -22.64
CA LEU A 208 -2.06 7.30 -21.45
C LEU A 208 -1.96 5.79 -21.66
N ASP A 209 -0.76 5.22 -21.53
CA ASP A 209 -0.54 3.76 -21.51
C ASP A 209 -0.87 3.19 -20.12
N LEU A 210 -2.16 3.05 -19.83
CA LEU A 210 -2.65 2.55 -18.55
C LEU A 210 -2.31 1.08 -18.37
N VAL A 211 -1.69 0.75 -17.24
CA VAL A 211 -1.47 -0.64 -16.78
C VAL A 211 -2.28 -0.98 -15.52
N GLY A 212 -2.87 0.02 -14.88
CA GLY A 212 -3.86 -0.19 -13.85
C GLY A 212 -4.64 1.07 -13.48
N LEU A 213 -5.84 0.86 -12.94
CA LEU A 213 -6.64 1.91 -12.32
C LEU A 213 -7.43 1.37 -11.14
N ALA A 214 -7.73 2.23 -10.17
CA ALA A 214 -8.66 1.91 -9.09
C ALA A 214 -9.73 2.98 -8.93
N VAL A 215 -10.93 2.53 -8.61
CA VAL A 215 -12.10 3.39 -8.39
C VAL A 215 -12.85 2.95 -7.14
N HIS A 216 -13.36 3.94 -6.42
CA HIS A 216 -14.37 3.77 -5.39
C HIS A 216 -15.60 4.61 -5.73
N GLY A 217 -16.78 4.07 -5.46
CA GLY A 217 -18.04 4.79 -5.68
C GLY A 217 -19.27 3.90 -5.57
N PRO A 218 -20.46 4.40 -5.98
CA PRO A 218 -21.70 3.63 -5.94
C PRO A 218 -21.58 2.33 -6.72
N LYS A 219 -22.04 1.21 -6.16
CA LYS A 219 -21.87 -0.13 -6.74
C LYS A 219 -22.25 -0.21 -8.23
N ASN A 220 -23.43 0.28 -8.60
CA ASN A 220 -23.92 0.26 -9.98
C ASN A 220 -23.05 1.09 -10.94
N ALA A 221 -22.41 2.16 -10.44
CA ALA A 221 -21.50 2.98 -11.23
C ALA A 221 -20.19 2.22 -11.47
N VAL A 222 -19.62 1.63 -10.41
CA VAL A 222 -18.39 0.84 -10.50
C VAL A 222 -18.56 -0.38 -11.40
N ASP A 223 -19.67 -1.11 -11.30
CA ASP A 223 -19.98 -2.26 -12.16
C ASP A 223 -20.02 -1.86 -13.66
N LYS A 224 -20.54 -0.68 -13.97
CA LYS A 224 -20.53 -0.15 -15.34
C LYS A 224 -19.13 0.28 -15.80
N ILE A 225 -18.31 0.79 -14.89
CA ILE A 225 -16.93 1.21 -15.19
C ILE A 225 -16.10 -0.01 -15.61
N VAL A 226 -16.11 -1.06 -14.79
CA VAL A 226 -15.32 -2.29 -15.03
C VAL A 226 -15.97 -3.25 -16.04
N LYS A 227 -17.02 -2.83 -16.75
CA LYS A 227 -17.69 -3.68 -17.75
C LYS A 227 -16.70 -4.07 -18.84
N GLY A 228 -16.59 -5.39 -19.08
CA GLY A 228 -15.67 -5.99 -20.04
C GLY A 228 -14.43 -6.59 -19.39
N ALA A 229 -14.11 -6.21 -18.15
CA ALA A 229 -13.04 -6.84 -17.39
C ALA A 229 -13.47 -8.19 -16.79
N GLN A 230 -12.50 -9.05 -16.53
CA GLN A 230 -12.70 -10.33 -15.85
C GLN A 230 -12.24 -10.22 -14.40
N LEU A 231 -12.91 -10.93 -13.48
CA LEU A 231 -12.41 -11.04 -12.11
C LEU A 231 -11.04 -11.73 -12.13
N HIS A 232 -10.06 -11.15 -11.44
CA HIS A 232 -8.69 -11.66 -11.41
C HIS A 232 -8.66 -13.05 -10.74
N ARG A 233 -7.84 -13.95 -11.29
CA ARG A 233 -7.64 -15.32 -10.78
C ARG A 233 -6.48 -15.39 -9.81
#